data_AF-A0A258L600-F1
#
_entry.id   AF-A0A258L600-F1
#
_cell.length_a   1.000
_cell.length_b   1.000
_cell.length_c   1.000
_cell.angle_alpha   90.00
_cell.angle_beta   90.00
_cell.angle_gamma   90.00
#
_symmetry.space_group_name_H-M   'P 1'
#
loop_
_entity.id
_entity.type
_entity.pdbx_description
1 polymer ?
#
loop_
_entity_poly.entity_id
_entity_poly.type
_entity_poly.pdbx_seq_one_letter_code
_entity_poly.pdbx_strand_id
1 'polypeptide(L)'
;MSINRTVGLEDRNGAPVGRDPREMTTEELGQLGHERISPLKALRLRCVDCCAGSAAEVRLCVSVTCPSWPFRMGRSPWRQPISDATRERLARSAFKIAATQSAPQKTAASVETQEGGATTVARTPVAAKSTTGMGSKSEGGHDH
;
A
#
# COMPACT_ATOMS: atom_id res chain seq x y z
N MET A 1 8.97 17.20 7.96
CA MET A 1 9.26 15.75 7.96
C MET A 1 10.29 15.50 6.88
N SER A 2 11.37 14.77 7.20
CA SER A 2 12.40 14.44 6.20
C SER A 2 11.95 13.24 5.37
N ILE A 3 12.06 13.32 4.05
CA ILE A 3 11.71 12.22 3.14
C ILE A 3 12.84 11.19 3.18
N ASN A 4 12.53 9.94 3.57
CA ASN A 4 13.51 8.87 3.59
C ASN A 4 13.62 8.21 2.21
N ARG A 5 14.46 8.76 1.32
CA ARG A 5 14.57 8.29 -0.07
C ARG A 5 15.10 6.87 -0.23
N THR A 6 15.88 6.35 0.72
CA THR A 6 16.50 5.02 0.59
C THR A 6 15.49 3.89 0.66
N VAL A 7 14.33 4.09 1.31
CA VAL A 7 13.28 3.08 1.42
C VAL A 7 12.70 2.66 0.06
N GLY A 8 12.77 3.53 -0.94
CA GLY A 8 12.31 3.27 -2.31
C GLY A 8 13.38 2.70 -3.23
N LEU A 9 14.58 2.39 -2.72
CA LEU A 9 15.71 1.93 -3.53
C LEU A 9 16.13 0.51 -3.13
N GLU A 10 16.56 -0.27 -4.12
CA GLU A 10 17.21 -1.58 -3.95
C GLU A 10 18.56 -1.59 -4.65
N ASP A 11 19.47 -2.46 -4.22
CA ASP A 11 20.74 -2.65 -4.91
C ASP A 11 20.56 -3.64 -6.07
N ARG A 12 21.02 -3.23 -7.26
CA ARG A 12 21.21 -4.14 -8.39
C ARG A 12 22.64 -4.00 -8.89
N ASN A 13 23.45 -5.02 -8.63
CA ASN A 13 24.85 -5.10 -9.03
C ASN A 13 25.69 -3.93 -8.50
N GLY A 14 25.48 -3.54 -7.23
CA GLY A 14 26.21 -2.43 -6.61
C GLY A 14 25.70 -1.04 -6.99
N ALA A 15 24.59 -0.95 -7.73
CA ALA A 15 23.96 0.31 -8.11
C ALA A 15 22.56 0.46 -7.50
N PRO A 16 22.20 1.62 -6.94
CA PRO A 16 20.85 1.86 -6.44
C PRO A 16 19.88 2.01 -7.61
N VAL A 17 18.81 1.21 -7.60
CA VAL A 17 17.69 1.31 -8.53
C VAL A 17 16.38 1.45 -7.77
N GLY A 18 15.31 1.90 -8.44
CA GLY A 18 13.98 1.97 -7.83
C GLY A 18 13.41 0.58 -7.54
N ARG A 19 12.91 0.38 -6.32
CA ARG A 19 12.11 -0.81 -5.94
C ARG A 19 10.79 -0.83 -6.70
N ASP A 20 10.23 -2.02 -6.92
CA ASP A 20 8.87 -2.16 -7.45
C ASP A 20 7.84 -1.67 -6.40
N PRO A 21 7.05 -0.61 -6.67
CA PRO A 21 6.08 -0.10 -5.71
C PRO A 21 4.98 -1.11 -5.32
N ARG A 22 4.79 -2.18 -6.11
CA ARG A 22 3.84 -3.26 -5.80
C ARG A 22 4.32 -4.19 -4.69
N GLU A 23 5.62 -4.18 -4.40
CA GLU A 23 6.27 -4.96 -3.35
C GLU A 23 6.55 -4.12 -2.09
N MET A 24 6.09 -2.87 -2.07
CA MET A 24 6.25 -1.94 -0.95
C MET A 24 4.97 -1.83 -0.13
N THR A 25 5.12 -1.61 1.17
CA THR A 25 4.01 -1.33 2.10
C THR A 25 3.49 0.10 1.94
N THR A 26 2.25 0.34 2.40
CA THR A 26 1.67 1.69 2.38
C THR A 26 2.43 2.68 3.25
N GLU A 27 3.05 2.19 4.32
CA GLU A 27 3.84 2.97 5.26
C GLU A 27 5.16 3.39 4.61
N GLU A 28 5.85 2.48 3.92
CA GLU A 28 7.06 2.80 3.15
C GLU A 28 6.78 3.82 2.04
N LEU A 29 5.68 3.68 1.30
CA LEU A 29 5.24 4.67 0.32
C LEU A 29 4.94 6.03 0.98
N GLY A 30 4.35 6.02 2.18
CA GLY A 30 4.13 7.24 2.98
C GLY A 30 5.43 7.93 3.40
N GLN A 31 6.48 7.18 3.73
CA GLN A 31 7.80 7.74 4.05
C GLN A 31 8.46 8.44 2.85
N LEU A 32 8.08 8.06 1.63
CA LEU A 32 8.47 8.72 0.39
C LEU A 32 7.60 9.95 0.05
N GLY A 33 6.58 10.25 0.86
CA GLY A 33 5.64 11.35 0.64
C GLY A 33 4.49 11.00 -0.31
N HIS A 34 4.23 9.72 -0.57
CA HIS A 34 3.09 9.30 -1.38
C HIS A 34 1.82 9.17 -0.53
N GLU A 35 0.73 9.73 -1.04
CA GLU A 35 -0.61 9.61 -0.45
C GLU A 35 -1.50 8.70 -1.28
N ARG A 36 -2.50 8.07 -0.64
CA ARG A 36 -3.53 7.30 -1.36
C ARG A 36 -4.47 8.21 -2.12
N ILE A 37 -4.12 8.48 -3.37
CA ILE A 37 -4.91 9.26 -4.32
C ILE A 37 -5.28 8.43 -5.56
N SER A 38 -6.34 8.83 -6.27
CA SER A 38 -6.69 8.18 -7.53
C SER A 38 -5.60 8.37 -8.59
N PRO A 39 -5.41 7.42 -9.53
CA PRO A 39 -4.45 7.55 -10.61
C PRO A 39 -4.63 8.84 -11.45
N LEU A 40 -5.88 9.26 -11.68
CA LEU A 40 -6.16 10.51 -12.40
C LEU A 40 -5.72 11.75 -11.61
N LYS A 41 -5.79 11.71 -10.27
CA LYS A 41 -5.26 12.78 -9.42
C LYS A 41 -3.72 12.81 -9.44
N ALA A 42 -3.07 11.65 -9.36
CA ALA A 42 -1.61 11.55 -9.51
C ALA A 42 -1.14 12.08 -10.89
N LEU A 43 -1.86 11.71 -11.95
CA LEU A 43 -1.59 12.20 -13.30
C LEU A 43 -1.78 13.71 -13.42
N ARG A 44 -2.81 14.28 -12.77
CA ARG A 44 -3.00 15.74 -12.71
C ARG A 44 -1.83 16.43 -12.01
N LEU A 45 -1.33 15.88 -10.90
CA LEU A 45 -0.15 16.40 -10.20
C LEU A 45 1.08 16.36 -11.11
N ARG A 46 1.28 15.26 -11.86
CA ARG A 46 2.34 15.18 -12.86
C ARG A 46 2.19 16.22 -13.98
N CYS A 47 0.98 16.54 -14.41
CA CYS A 47 0.76 17.61 -15.38
C CYS A 47 1.13 18.99 -14.80
N VAL A 48 0.81 19.25 -13.53
CA VAL A 48 1.19 20.50 -12.84
C VAL A 48 2.72 20.60 -12.75
N ASP A 49 3.39 19.52 -12.35
CA ASP A 49 4.84 19.42 -12.30
C ASP A 49 5.50 19.66 -13.68
N CYS A 50 4.99 19.00 -14.73
CA CYS A 50 5.44 19.20 -16.11
C CYS A 50 5.28 20.66 -16.59
N CYS A 51 4.24 21.36 -16.12
CA CYS A 51 3.98 22.77 -16.44
C CYS A 51 4.55 23.73 -15.37
N ALA A 52 5.70 23.39 -14.79
CA ALA A 52 6.45 24.20 -13.83
C ALA A 52 5.62 24.69 -12.62
N GLY A 53 4.68 23.86 -12.15
CA GLY A 53 3.81 24.18 -11.01
C GLY A 53 2.54 24.96 -11.38
N SER A 54 2.35 25.36 -12.64
CA SER A 54 1.21 26.20 -13.04
C SER A 54 -0.01 25.38 -13.48
N ALA A 55 -1.08 25.43 -12.69
CA ALA A 55 -2.36 24.83 -13.05
C ALA A 55 -2.99 25.48 -14.30
N ALA A 56 -2.73 26.77 -14.53
CA ALA A 56 -3.19 27.53 -15.69
C ALA A 56 -2.51 27.03 -16.98
N GLU A 57 -1.20 26.80 -16.93
CA GLU A 57 -0.45 26.25 -18.07
C GLU A 57 -0.92 24.84 -18.43
N VAL A 58 -1.33 24.00 -17.46
CA VAL A 58 -1.92 22.70 -17.80
C VAL A 58 -3.20 22.83 -18.64
N ARG A 59 -4.00 23.87 -18.40
CA ARG A 59 -5.19 24.15 -19.22
C ARG A 59 -4.79 24.59 -20.64
N LEU A 60 -3.72 25.36 -20.77
CA LEU A 60 -3.20 25.90 -22.04
C LEU A 60 -2.21 24.96 -22.76
N CYS A 61 -1.88 23.81 -22.17
CA CYS A 61 -0.89 22.88 -22.70
C CYS A 61 -1.22 22.43 -24.15
N VAL A 62 -0.31 22.73 -25.07
CA VAL A 62 -0.42 22.47 -26.52
C VAL A 62 0.08 21.09 -26.95
N SER A 63 0.64 20.30 -26.03
CA SER A 63 1.19 18.97 -26.31
C SER A 63 0.10 17.92 -26.54
N VAL A 64 -0.72 18.08 -27.59
CA VAL A 64 -1.90 17.26 -27.88
C VAL A 64 -1.58 15.80 -28.18
N THR A 65 -0.33 15.47 -28.53
CA THR A 65 0.16 14.10 -28.72
C THR A 65 0.65 13.45 -27.42
N CYS A 66 0.69 14.20 -26.31
CA CYS A 66 1.05 13.64 -25.01
C CYS A 66 -0.02 12.61 -24.57
N PRO A 67 0.37 11.37 -24.19
CA PRO A 67 -0.58 10.35 -23.73
C PRO A 67 -1.42 10.78 -22.51
N SER A 68 -0.90 11.70 -21.70
CA SER A 68 -1.59 12.25 -20.54
C SER A 68 -2.56 13.37 -20.87
N TRP A 69 -2.48 13.98 -22.07
CA TRP A 69 -3.24 15.17 -22.45
C TRP A 69 -4.77 15.01 -22.28
N PRO A 70 -5.40 13.88 -22.67
CA PRO A 70 -6.84 13.68 -22.48
C PRO A 70 -7.28 13.70 -21.00
N PHE A 71 -6.35 13.41 -20.09
CA PHE A 71 -6.60 13.28 -18.66
C PHE A 71 -6.07 14.44 -17.84
N ARG A 72 -5.42 15.43 -18.47
CA ARG A 72 -4.71 16.52 -17.80
C ARG A 72 -5.59 17.40 -16.90
N MET A 73 -6.91 17.30 -17.02
CA MET A 73 -7.91 17.94 -16.15
C MET A 73 -8.38 17.04 -14.98
N GLY A 74 -7.74 15.89 -14.74
CA GLY A 74 -8.07 14.97 -13.65
C GLY A 74 -9.32 14.11 -13.90
N ARG A 75 -9.80 14.05 -15.15
CA ARG A 75 -10.99 13.28 -15.56
C ARG A 75 -10.71 12.53 -16.86
N SER A 76 -11.23 11.31 -16.96
CA SER A 76 -11.24 10.57 -18.22
C SER A 76 -12.40 11.03 -19.11
N PRO A 77 -12.15 11.38 -20.38
CA PRO A 77 -13.21 11.75 -21.33
C PRO A 77 -14.08 10.55 -21.73
N TRP A 78 -13.59 9.32 -21.53
CA TRP A 78 -14.34 8.09 -21.83
C TRP A 78 -15.15 7.55 -20.64
N ARG A 79 -15.09 8.21 -19.48
CA ARG A 79 -15.85 7.79 -18.30
C ARG A 79 -17.32 8.16 -18.46
N GLN A 80 -18.16 7.14 -18.63
CA GLN A 80 -19.61 7.25 -18.64
C GLN A 80 -20.15 7.81 -17.31
N PRO A 81 -21.23 8.61 -17.33
CA PRO A 81 -21.95 9.00 -16.12
C PRO A 81 -22.46 7.78 -15.35
N ILE A 82 -22.52 7.89 -14.02
CA ILE A 82 -23.11 6.86 -13.16
C ILE A 82 -24.64 6.94 -13.30
N SER A 83 -25.29 5.81 -13.62
CA SER A 83 -26.75 5.73 -13.69
C SER A 83 -27.41 5.91 -12.32
N ASP A 84 -28.66 6.39 -12.29
CA ASP A 84 -29.39 6.61 -11.04
C ASP A 84 -29.55 5.31 -10.24
N ALA A 85 -29.83 4.19 -10.91
CA ALA A 85 -29.88 2.87 -10.26
C ALA A 85 -28.54 2.49 -9.60
N THR A 86 -27.41 2.82 -10.24
CA THR A 86 -26.09 2.57 -9.64
C THR A 86 -25.85 3.51 -8.45
N ARG A 87 -26.24 4.78 -8.57
CA ARG A 87 -26.14 5.78 -7.49
C ARG A 87 -26.94 5.34 -6.27
N GLU A 88 -28.17 4.88 -6.46
CA GLU A 88 -29.03 4.39 -5.39
C GLU A 88 -28.44 3.15 -4.72
N ARG A 89 -27.95 2.19 -5.50
CA ARG A 89 -27.27 1.00 -4.97
C ARG A 89 -26.04 1.37 -4.13
N LEU A 90 -25.21 2.29 -4.61
CA LEU A 90 -24.04 2.77 -3.87
C LEU A 90 -24.44 3.48 -2.57
N ALA A 91 -25.47 4.33 -2.61
CA ALA A 91 -26.00 5.00 -1.42
C ALA A 91 -26.49 3.98 -0.39
N ARG A 92 -27.28 2.99 -0.82
CA ARG A 92 -27.78 1.90 0.04
C ARG A 92 -26.65 1.09 0.69
N SER A 93 -25.59 0.81 -0.06
CA SER A 93 -24.42 0.08 0.44
C SER A 93 -23.58 0.89 1.42
N ALA A 94 -23.49 2.21 1.24
CA ALA A 94 -22.75 3.09 2.15
C ALA A 94 -23.34 3.08 3.57
N PHE A 95 -24.67 3.08 3.70
CA PHE A 95 -25.36 2.98 5.00
C PHE A 95 -25.02 1.68 5.75
N LYS A 96 -24.88 0.55 5.04
CA LYS A 96 -24.54 -0.74 5.66
C LYS A 96 -23.11 -0.77 6.20
N ILE A 97 -22.16 -0.22 5.44
CA ILE A 97 -20.75 -0.13 5.87
C ILE A 97 -20.65 0.75 7.13
N ALA A 98 -21.34 1.89 7.15
CA ALA A 98 -21.37 2.77 8.31
C ALA A 98 -21.95 2.08 9.56
N ALA A 99 -23.04 1.31 9.41
CA ALA A 99 -23.64 0.59 10.53
C ALA A 99 -22.72 -0.50 11.12
N THR A 100 -21.94 -1.20 10.28
CA THR A 100 -21.00 -2.24 10.75
C THR A 100 -19.76 -1.70 11.44
N GLN A 101 -19.37 -0.45 11.19
CA GLN A 101 -18.21 0.17 11.83
C GLN A 101 -18.52 0.74 13.22
N SER A 102 -19.79 0.79 13.62
CA SER A 102 -20.25 1.30 14.93
C SER A 102 -20.43 0.21 15.99
N ALA A 103 -20.16 -1.06 15.69
CA ALA A 103 -20.23 -2.13 16.68
C ALA A 103 -18.93 -2.16 17.52
N PRO A 104 -18.99 -1.96 18.85
CA PRO A 104 -17.79 -1.97 19.68
C PRO A 104 -17.17 -3.37 19.71
N GLN A 105 -15.91 -3.48 19.29
CA GLN A 105 -15.12 -4.69 19.45
C GLN A 105 -14.90 -4.94 20.94
N LYS A 106 -15.56 -5.95 21.51
CA LYS A 106 -15.22 -6.44 22.86
C LYS A 106 -13.83 -7.08 22.81
N THR A 107 -12.80 -6.31 23.17
CA THR A 107 -11.50 -6.88 23.55
C THR A 107 -11.62 -7.47 24.95
N ALA A 108 -11.84 -8.77 25.05
CA ALA A 108 -11.66 -9.51 26.29
C ALA A 108 -10.20 -9.94 26.39
N ALA A 109 -9.40 -9.17 27.12
CA ALA A 109 -8.09 -9.59 27.61
C ALA A 109 -7.82 -8.86 28.93
N SER A 110 -8.40 -9.36 30.02
CA SER A 110 -7.96 -9.03 31.36
C SER A 110 -6.66 -9.80 31.61
N VAL A 111 -5.53 -9.10 31.61
CA VAL A 111 -4.28 -9.59 32.21
C VAL A 111 -4.20 -8.94 33.59
N GLU A 112 -4.66 -9.67 34.60
CA GLU A 112 -4.39 -9.35 36.00
C GLU A 112 -2.92 -9.71 36.29
N THR A 113 -2.14 -8.70 36.67
CA THR A 113 -0.81 -8.90 37.27
C THR A 113 -0.94 -8.57 38.75
N GLN A 114 -0.77 -9.56 39.62
CA GLN A 114 -0.65 -9.36 41.05
C GLN A 114 0.64 -10.04 41.51
N GLU A 115 1.59 -9.22 41.99
CA GLU A 115 2.85 -9.66 42.56
C GLU A 115 2.67 -10.22 43.97
N GLY A 116 3.44 -11.26 44.30
CA GLY A 116 3.89 -11.55 45.66
C GLY A 116 3.36 -12.83 46.30
N GLY A 117 4.25 -13.78 46.59
CA GLY A 117 4.00 -14.86 47.56
C GLY A 117 4.73 -16.16 47.24
N ALA A 118 5.86 -16.39 47.91
CA ALA A 118 6.69 -17.59 47.82
C ALA A 118 5.95 -18.89 48.14
N THR A 119 6.36 -20.03 47.56
CA THR A 119 6.67 -21.30 48.27
C THR A 119 6.94 -22.49 47.31
N THR A 120 8.19 -22.97 47.41
CA THR A 120 8.73 -24.35 47.28
C THR A 120 8.56 -25.22 46.02
N VAL A 121 9.72 -25.49 45.40
CA VAL A 121 10.30 -26.78 44.92
C VAL A 121 9.36 -27.93 44.52
N ALA A 122 9.54 -28.48 43.30
CA ALA A 122 10.47 -29.60 43.05
C ALA A 122 10.43 -30.17 41.62
N ARG A 123 11.65 -30.40 41.09
CA ARG A 123 12.13 -31.50 40.21
C ARG A 123 11.69 -31.62 38.73
N THR A 124 12.69 -31.32 37.88
CA THR A 124 13.15 -31.91 36.60
C THR A 124 12.95 -33.45 36.48
N PRO A 125 12.95 -34.13 35.30
CA PRO A 125 13.67 -33.74 34.08
C PRO A 125 13.08 -34.09 32.67
N VAL A 126 13.65 -33.37 31.68
CA VAL A 126 14.16 -33.80 30.34
C VAL A 126 13.42 -34.91 29.55
N ALA A 127 13.00 -34.58 28.33
CA ALA A 127 13.10 -35.49 27.19
C ALA A 127 13.33 -34.71 25.88
N ALA A 128 14.43 -35.07 25.23
CA ALA A 128 14.92 -34.53 23.97
C ALA A 128 14.30 -35.24 22.74
N LYS A 129 14.33 -34.55 21.59
CA LYS A 129 14.76 -35.00 20.23
C LYS A 129 14.12 -34.05 19.20
N SER A 130 14.82 -33.21 18.44
CA SER A 130 15.99 -33.36 17.53
C SER A 130 15.62 -33.84 16.12
N THR A 131 16.21 -33.16 15.12
CA THR A 131 16.46 -33.54 13.71
C THR A 131 15.26 -33.58 12.76
N THR A 132 15.29 -33.21 11.48
CA THR A 132 16.24 -32.62 10.50
C THR A 132 15.36 -32.33 9.25
N GLY A 133 15.53 -31.22 8.51
CA GLY A 133 16.17 -31.14 7.17
C GLY A 133 15.53 -32.05 6.10
N MET A 134 15.49 -31.78 4.80
CA MET A 134 16.08 -30.82 3.87
C MET A 134 15.59 -31.33 2.50
N GLY A 135 15.32 -30.49 1.50
CA GLY A 135 14.91 -31.04 0.19
C GLY A 135 14.66 -30.07 -0.94
N SER A 136 15.66 -29.25 -1.25
CA SER A 136 15.77 -28.52 -2.52
C SER A 136 16.00 -29.49 -3.69
N LYS A 137 15.33 -29.26 -4.82
CA LYS A 137 15.81 -29.68 -6.14
C LYS A 137 15.60 -28.55 -7.13
N SER A 138 16.73 -28.05 -7.60
CA SER A 138 16.92 -27.09 -8.69
C SER A 138 17.56 -27.79 -9.89
N GLU A 139 17.64 -27.02 -10.99
CA GLU A 139 18.41 -27.21 -12.23
C GLU A 139 17.69 -28.06 -13.29
N GLY A 140 17.40 -27.58 -14.50
CA GLY A 140 18.19 -26.79 -15.48
C GLY A 140 18.54 -27.76 -16.63
N GLY A 141 18.56 -27.48 -17.93
CA GLY A 141 18.33 -26.34 -18.81
C GLY A 141 18.47 -26.86 -20.26
N HIS A 142 18.72 -25.95 -21.22
CA HIS A 142 19.50 -26.10 -22.47
C HIS A 142 18.82 -25.60 -23.77
N ASP A 143 19.72 -25.08 -24.61
CA ASP A 143 19.66 -24.10 -25.69
C ASP A 143 18.97 -24.51 -27.01
N HIS A 144 18.51 -23.49 -27.76
CA HIS A 144 19.03 -23.14 -29.09
C HIS A 144 18.55 -21.75 -29.53
#